data_AF-A0A061FM77-F1
#
_entry.id   AF-A0A061FM77-F1
#
_cell.length_a   1.000
_cell.length_b   1.000
_cell.length_c   1.000
_cell.angle_alpha   90.00
_cell.angle_beta   90.00
_cell.angle_gamma   90.00
#
_symmetry.space_group_name_H-M   'P 1'
#
loop_
_entity.id
_entity.type
_entity.pdbx_description
1 polymer ?
#
loop_
_entity_poly.entity_id
_entity_poly.type
_entity_poly.pdbx_seq_one_letter_code
_entity_poly.pdbx_strand_id
1 'polypeptide(L)'
;MEIDPLPNGSGSVGTTIPEAAATTTAATAALKTTPSSKLSQLTESLKLEHQLLRVPFEHYKKTIRANHRAVEKEVSSVISSVADVADCNEPSKEDAVLNLTSLVSRLQGLKRKLEEGSRTENLQAQRCRARLDHLESVDAENLSEWNNVRLKRILVDYMLRMSYYDTAMKLAESSNIQDLVDIDVFQEAKKVIDALRNQEVGPALAWCVDNKSRLKKSKSKFEFQLRLQEFIELVRAENHMRAILYARRHLAPWGATHLKELQRVMATLAFRSNTGCAKYKVLFEPKQWDFLVDQFKQEFCRLYGMTLEPLLNIYLQAGLSALKTPYPYRDCHSLTAYGFIYIYLVTL
;
A
#
# COMPACT_ATOMS: atom_id res chain seq x y z
N MET A 1 25.47 -37.42 80.21
CA MET A 1 26.89 -37.71 80.45
C MET A 1 27.67 -36.52 79.89
N GLU A 2 28.41 -35.84 80.79
CA GLU A 2 29.28 -34.64 80.62
C GLU A 2 28.54 -33.37 80.15
N ILE A 3 28.27 -32.28 80.91
CA ILE A 3 28.92 -31.50 82.01
C ILE A 3 30.17 -30.69 81.60
N ASP A 4 29.91 -29.46 81.10
CA ASP A 4 30.47 -28.12 81.44
C ASP A 4 31.98 -27.78 81.32
N PRO A 5 32.42 -26.47 81.37
CA PRO A 5 31.76 -25.17 81.07
C PRO A 5 32.67 -24.05 80.41
N LEU A 6 32.02 -22.90 80.08
CA LEU A 6 32.39 -21.44 80.05
C LEU A 6 33.81 -20.95 80.49
N PRO A 7 34.31 -19.71 80.16
CA PRO A 7 33.66 -18.37 80.28
C PRO A 7 33.98 -17.35 79.15
N ASN A 8 33.31 -16.21 78.90
CA ASN A 8 32.73 -15.07 79.65
C ASN A 8 33.68 -13.86 79.85
N GLY A 9 33.22 -12.66 79.43
CA GLY A 9 33.73 -11.30 79.74
C GLY A 9 34.61 -10.63 78.67
N SER A 10 34.55 -9.33 78.33
CA SER A 10 33.79 -8.16 78.83
C SER A 10 34.26 -6.87 78.09
N GLY A 11 33.39 -5.85 77.96
CA GLY A 11 33.71 -4.40 77.71
C GLY A 11 33.46 -3.91 76.27
N SER A 12 32.39 -3.14 75.91
CA SER A 12 32.01 -1.73 76.20
C SER A 12 33.08 -0.71 75.75
N VAL A 13 32.82 0.35 74.95
CA VAL A 13 31.95 1.55 75.15
C VAL A 13 31.74 2.23 73.77
N GLY A 14 30.51 2.56 73.35
CA GLY A 14 29.91 3.94 73.37
C GLY A 14 29.98 4.60 71.97
N THR A 15 29.04 5.42 71.46
CA THR A 15 28.13 6.37 72.11
C THR A 15 27.13 6.94 71.06
N THR A 16 25.90 7.26 71.51
CA THR A 16 24.95 8.33 71.05
C THR A 16 24.15 8.27 69.73
N ILE A 17 22.82 8.35 69.91
CA ILE A 17 21.74 8.96 69.07
C ILE A 17 21.40 10.30 69.81
N PRO A 18 20.97 11.46 69.22
CA PRO A 18 19.69 11.58 68.48
C PRO A 18 19.44 12.76 67.49
N GLU A 19 18.27 12.67 66.84
CA GLU A 19 17.28 13.74 66.53
C GLU A 19 17.32 14.60 65.23
N ALA A 20 16.11 14.79 64.70
CA ALA A 20 15.51 15.96 64.03
C ALA A 20 15.73 16.30 62.52
N ALA A 21 14.57 16.34 61.83
CA ALA A 21 14.06 17.41 60.96
C ALA A 21 14.66 17.73 59.57
N ALA A 22 13.73 17.64 58.59
CA ALA A 22 13.42 18.62 57.53
C ALA A 22 14.25 18.70 56.21
N THR A 23 13.44 18.83 55.15
CA THR A 23 13.59 19.65 53.93
C THR A 23 14.38 19.12 52.70
N THR A 24 13.60 18.88 51.64
CA THR A 24 13.80 19.24 50.22
C THR A 24 15.16 19.02 49.57
N THR A 25 15.18 18.15 48.56
CA THR A 25 15.72 18.52 47.25
C THR A 25 15.07 17.67 46.15
N ALA A 26 14.34 18.34 45.25
CA ALA A 26 13.86 17.77 44.01
C ALA A 26 15.08 17.44 43.13
N ALA A 27 15.26 16.16 42.80
CA ALA A 27 16.21 15.72 41.80
C ALA A 27 15.44 15.05 40.66
N THR A 28 15.39 15.75 39.54
CA THR A 28 14.91 15.33 38.23
C THR A 28 15.68 14.07 37.80
N ALA A 29 15.11 12.89 38.02
CA ALA A 29 15.66 11.63 37.53
C ALA A 29 15.31 11.47 36.04
N ALA A 30 16.17 11.98 35.17
CA ALA A 30 16.14 11.65 33.75
C ALA A 30 16.37 10.13 33.58
N LEU A 31 15.38 9.43 33.03
CA LEU A 31 15.47 8.01 32.70
C LEU A 31 16.61 7.77 31.69
N LYS A 32 17.76 7.28 32.17
CA LYS A 32 18.81 6.71 31.34
C LYS A 32 18.32 5.36 30.78
N THR A 33 17.66 5.40 29.64
CA THR A 33 17.39 4.21 28.82
C THR A 33 18.63 3.88 28.01
N THR A 34 19.19 2.69 28.21
CA THR A 34 20.42 2.18 27.58
C THR A 34 20.29 2.18 26.05
N PRO A 35 21.31 2.61 25.27
CA PRO A 35 21.21 2.72 23.80
C PRO A 35 20.83 1.40 23.10
N SER A 36 21.20 0.26 23.67
CA SER A 36 20.87 -1.07 23.15
C SER A 36 19.36 -1.39 23.16
N SER A 37 18.61 -0.94 24.18
CA SER A 37 17.15 -1.19 24.24
C SER A 37 16.35 -0.27 23.32
N LYS A 38 16.89 0.92 23.01
CA LYS A 38 16.31 1.81 21.98
C LYS A 38 16.50 1.23 20.58
N LEU A 39 17.65 0.64 20.30
CA LEU A 39 17.96 0.02 19.01
C LEU A 39 17.09 -1.22 18.74
N SER A 40 16.81 -2.04 19.77
CA SER A 40 15.91 -3.19 19.63
C SER A 40 14.45 -2.76 19.41
N GLN A 41 13.97 -1.74 20.12
CA GLN A 41 12.65 -1.14 19.89
C GLN A 41 12.53 -0.51 18.49
N LEU A 42 13.59 0.15 18.01
CA LEU A 42 13.67 0.67 16.65
C LEU A 42 13.56 -0.46 15.62
N THR A 43 14.28 -1.57 15.83
CA THR A 43 14.26 -2.75 14.96
C THR A 43 12.86 -3.36 14.84
N GLU A 44 12.08 -3.39 15.93
CA GLU A 44 10.68 -3.81 15.87
C GLU A 44 9.79 -2.80 15.15
N SER A 45 10.01 -1.50 15.38
CA SER A 45 9.27 -0.44 14.71
C SER A 45 9.56 -0.37 13.20
N LEU A 46 10.76 -0.80 12.77
CA LEU A 46 11.16 -0.88 11.37
C LEU A 46 10.42 -2.00 10.62
N LYS A 47 9.90 -3.02 11.32
CA LYS A 47 9.04 -4.05 10.68
C LYS A 47 7.75 -3.45 10.13
N LEU A 48 7.25 -2.36 10.73
CA LEU A 48 6.08 -1.62 10.26
C LEU A 48 6.40 -0.73 9.04
N GLU A 49 7.67 -0.52 8.73
CA GLU A 49 8.12 0.24 7.56
C GLU A 49 8.20 -0.61 6.28
N HIS A 50 7.73 -1.87 6.29
CA HIS A 50 7.71 -2.71 5.09
C HIS A 50 7.02 -2.02 3.90
N GLN A 51 5.94 -1.28 4.16
CA GLN A 51 5.22 -0.52 3.12
C GLN A 51 6.12 0.53 2.45
N LEU A 52 7.06 1.12 3.18
CA LEU A 52 7.98 2.14 2.68
C LEU A 52 8.77 1.65 1.47
N LEU A 53 9.31 0.43 1.56
CA LEU A 53 10.10 -0.15 0.48
C LEU A 53 9.22 -0.85 -0.56
N ARG A 54 8.07 -1.39 -0.14
CA ARG A 54 7.24 -2.23 -1.00
C ARG A 54 6.64 -1.47 -2.18
N VAL A 55 6.07 -0.29 -1.94
CA VAL A 55 5.38 0.51 -2.97
C VAL A 55 6.31 0.86 -4.16
N PRO A 56 7.48 1.48 -3.96
CA PRO A 56 8.37 1.89 -5.06
C PRO A 56 8.99 0.66 -5.73
N PHE A 57 9.27 -0.41 -4.99
CA PHE A 57 9.75 -1.66 -5.56
C PHE A 57 8.72 -2.33 -6.48
N GLU A 58 7.44 -2.29 -6.11
CA GLU A 58 6.36 -2.79 -6.97
C GLU A 58 6.22 -1.94 -8.24
N HIS A 59 6.36 -0.62 -8.13
CA HIS A 59 6.36 0.28 -9.29
C HIS A 59 7.56 0.01 -10.19
N TYR A 60 8.77 -0.09 -9.63
CA TYR A 60 10.00 -0.43 -10.34
C TYR A 60 9.86 -1.73 -11.13
N LYS A 61 9.36 -2.80 -10.49
CA LYS A 61 9.09 -4.09 -11.15
C LYS A 61 8.05 -4.00 -12.25
N LYS A 62 7.02 -3.17 -12.09
CA LYS A 62 6.01 -2.94 -13.13
C LYS A 62 6.66 -2.28 -14.35
N THR A 63 7.45 -1.24 -14.14
CA THR A 63 8.16 -0.50 -15.18
C THR A 63 9.15 -1.37 -15.95
N ILE A 64 10.01 -2.11 -15.25
CA ILE A 64 10.98 -3.03 -15.89
C ILE A 64 10.26 -4.05 -16.77
N ARG A 65 9.19 -4.69 -16.26
CA ARG A 65 8.45 -5.69 -17.03
C ARG A 65 7.75 -5.09 -18.24
N ALA A 66 7.23 -3.86 -18.13
CA ALA A 66 6.61 -3.17 -19.24
C ALA A 66 7.64 -2.83 -20.32
N ASN A 67 8.78 -2.25 -19.92
CA ASN A 67 9.90 -1.92 -20.81
C ASN A 67 10.43 -3.18 -21.52
N HIS A 68 10.67 -4.25 -20.78
CA HIS A 68 11.15 -5.52 -21.32
C HIS A 68 10.20 -6.11 -22.37
N ARG A 69 8.89 -6.19 -22.06
CA ARG A 69 7.88 -6.68 -23.02
C ARG A 69 7.77 -5.80 -24.28
N ALA A 70 7.92 -4.48 -24.13
CA ALA A 70 7.89 -3.56 -25.25
C ALA A 70 9.08 -3.81 -26.19
N VAL A 71 10.28 -4.01 -25.62
CA VAL A 71 11.49 -4.36 -26.38
C VAL A 71 11.33 -5.72 -27.06
N GLU A 72 10.95 -6.76 -26.33
CA GLU A 72 10.76 -8.10 -26.90
C GLU A 72 9.78 -8.09 -28.07
N LYS A 73 8.64 -7.42 -27.93
CA LYS A 73 7.62 -7.32 -28.98
C LYS A 73 8.13 -6.62 -30.24
N GLU A 74 8.76 -5.46 -30.09
CA GLU A 74 9.25 -4.70 -31.25
C GLU A 74 10.44 -5.39 -31.92
N VAL A 75 11.39 -5.93 -31.14
CA VAL A 75 12.52 -6.69 -31.68
C VAL A 75 12.04 -7.92 -32.45
N SER A 76 11.09 -8.67 -31.90
CA SER A 76 10.51 -9.85 -32.57
C SER A 76 9.84 -9.47 -33.89
N SER A 77 9.12 -8.35 -33.91
CA SER A 77 8.44 -7.88 -35.12
C SER A 77 9.39 -7.28 -36.16
N VAL A 78 10.51 -6.68 -35.74
CA VAL A 78 11.58 -6.27 -36.67
C VAL A 78 12.25 -7.50 -37.28
N ILE A 79 12.59 -8.51 -36.47
CA ILE A 79 13.18 -9.76 -36.96
C ILE A 79 12.24 -10.45 -37.96
N SER A 80 10.94 -10.54 -37.66
CA SER A 80 9.97 -11.14 -38.58
C SER A 80 9.90 -10.38 -39.90
N SER A 81 9.83 -9.04 -39.84
CA SER A 81 9.76 -8.20 -41.04
C SER A 81 11.01 -8.33 -41.90
N VAL A 82 12.20 -8.53 -41.29
CA VAL A 82 13.45 -8.76 -42.02
C VAL A 82 13.46 -10.14 -42.66
N ALA A 83 12.97 -11.18 -41.97
CA ALA A 83 12.84 -12.52 -42.52
C ALA A 83 11.87 -12.56 -43.71
N ASP A 84 10.71 -11.93 -43.58
CA ASP A 84 9.70 -11.85 -44.66
C ASP A 84 10.28 -11.20 -45.93
N VAL A 85 11.12 -10.18 -45.78
CA VAL A 85 11.79 -9.52 -46.92
C VAL A 85 12.90 -10.40 -47.50
N ALA A 86 13.62 -11.17 -46.68
CA ALA A 86 14.64 -12.10 -47.15
C ALA A 86 14.04 -13.27 -47.96
N ASP A 87 12.81 -13.68 -47.63
CA ASP A 87 12.09 -14.76 -48.32
C ASP A 87 11.37 -14.30 -49.59
N CYS A 88 11.23 -12.99 -49.82
CA CYS A 88 10.68 -12.45 -51.06
C CYS A 88 11.69 -12.60 -52.21
N ASN A 89 11.37 -13.41 -53.22
CA ASN A 89 12.13 -13.48 -54.48
C ASN A 89 11.90 -12.20 -55.29
N GLU A 90 12.93 -11.36 -55.41
CA GLU A 90 12.97 -10.08 -56.15
C GLU A 90 11.98 -9.01 -55.65
N PRO A 91 12.18 -8.43 -54.45
CA PRO A 91 11.47 -7.22 -54.05
C PRO A 91 11.89 -6.06 -54.96
N SER A 92 10.92 -5.30 -55.47
CA SER A 92 11.21 -4.04 -56.17
C SER A 92 12.10 -3.17 -55.27
N LYS A 93 13.11 -2.51 -55.85
CA LYS A 93 14.03 -1.64 -55.10
C LYS A 93 13.27 -0.56 -54.30
N GLU A 94 12.15 -0.09 -54.84
CA GLU A 94 11.27 0.88 -54.17
C GLU A 94 10.61 0.28 -52.92
N ASP A 95 10.09 -0.95 -53.01
CA ASP A 95 9.47 -1.67 -51.89
C ASP A 95 10.50 -1.98 -50.80
N ALA A 96 11.73 -2.36 -51.17
CA ALA A 96 12.82 -2.59 -50.22
C ALA A 96 13.19 -1.30 -49.45
N VAL A 97 13.26 -0.16 -50.14
CA VAL A 97 13.53 1.15 -49.53
C VAL A 97 12.39 1.58 -48.60
N LEU A 98 11.12 1.39 -49.00
CA LEU A 98 9.97 1.68 -48.16
C LEU A 98 9.97 0.82 -46.89
N ASN A 99 10.26 -0.47 -47.00
CA ASN A 99 10.34 -1.39 -45.87
C ASN A 99 11.47 -1.02 -44.90
N LEU A 100 12.67 -0.73 -45.41
CA LEU A 100 13.78 -0.28 -44.58
C LEU A 100 13.46 1.04 -43.87
N THR A 101 12.82 1.99 -44.57
CA THR A 101 12.39 3.26 -43.98
C THR A 101 11.37 3.03 -42.86
N SER A 102 10.42 2.11 -43.06
CA SER A 102 9.47 1.69 -42.03
C SER A 102 10.19 1.08 -40.82
N LEU A 103 11.12 0.15 -41.02
CA LEU A 103 11.90 -0.46 -39.93
C LEU A 103 12.73 0.56 -39.15
N VAL A 104 13.39 1.49 -39.85
CA VAL A 104 14.13 2.59 -39.22
C VAL A 104 13.19 3.45 -38.37
N SER A 105 12.01 3.81 -38.88
CA SER A 105 11.03 4.60 -38.13
C SER A 105 10.55 3.87 -36.86
N ARG A 106 10.36 2.55 -36.94
CA ARG A 106 9.97 1.70 -35.81
C ARG A 106 11.08 1.61 -34.76
N LEU A 107 12.32 1.40 -35.18
CA LEU A 107 13.48 1.36 -34.27
C LEU A 107 13.72 2.71 -33.59
N GLN A 108 13.54 3.82 -34.31
CA GLN A 108 13.58 5.16 -33.72
C GLN A 108 12.44 5.39 -32.72
N GLY A 109 11.25 4.83 -32.98
CA GLY A 109 10.13 4.83 -32.04
C GLY A 109 10.43 4.02 -30.78
N LEU A 110 11.02 2.83 -30.94
CA LEU A 110 11.46 1.98 -29.83
C LEU A 110 12.54 2.67 -29.00
N LYS A 111 13.53 3.31 -29.64
CA LYS A 111 14.57 4.08 -28.95
C LYS A 111 13.97 5.15 -28.04
N ARG A 112 13.06 5.97 -28.57
CA ARG A 112 12.34 7.00 -27.79
C ARG A 112 11.56 6.41 -26.61
N LYS A 113 10.84 5.31 -26.83
CA LYS A 113 10.12 4.60 -25.76
C LYS A 113 11.07 4.06 -24.69
N LEU A 114 12.22 3.52 -25.08
CA LEU A 114 13.20 2.96 -24.15
C LEU A 114 13.91 4.04 -23.34
N GLU A 115 14.20 5.20 -23.94
CA GLU A 115 14.74 6.36 -23.22
C GLU A 115 13.78 6.83 -22.13
N GLU A 116 12.49 6.94 -22.44
CA GLU A 116 11.46 7.30 -21.46
C GLU A 116 11.27 6.20 -20.39
N GLY A 117 11.25 4.94 -20.81
CA GLY A 117 11.23 3.79 -19.91
C GLY A 117 12.44 3.76 -18.96
N SER A 118 13.63 4.13 -19.45
CA SER A 118 14.85 4.18 -18.65
C SER A 118 14.82 5.33 -17.64
N ARG A 119 14.32 6.52 -18.02
CA ARG A 119 14.13 7.64 -17.08
C ARG A 119 13.20 7.27 -15.94
N THR A 120 12.06 6.67 -16.26
CA THR A 120 11.09 6.23 -15.24
C THR A 120 11.67 5.12 -14.35
N GLU A 121 12.40 4.17 -14.92
CA GLU A 121 13.11 3.13 -14.16
C GLU A 121 14.14 3.73 -13.19
N ASN A 122 14.99 4.65 -13.67
CA ASN A 122 16.00 5.31 -12.86
C ASN A 122 15.39 6.13 -11.72
N LEU A 123 14.29 6.82 -11.96
CA LEU A 123 13.56 7.56 -10.91
C LEU A 123 13.08 6.62 -9.80
N GLN A 124 12.53 5.46 -10.15
CA GLN A 124 12.05 4.50 -9.16
C GLN A 124 13.21 3.83 -8.41
N ALA A 125 14.32 3.54 -9.11
CA ALA A 125 15.54 3.05 -8.47
C ALA A 125 16.12 4.07 -7.48
N GLN A 126 16.14 5.36 -7.84
CA GLN A 126 16.52 6.46 -6.96
C GLN A 126 15.64 6.51 -5.72
N ARG A 127 14.31 6.43 -5.86
CA ARG A 127 13.38 6.39 -4.72
C ARG A 127 13.60 5.19 -3.81
N CYS A 128 13.85 4.01 -4.38
CA CYS A 128 14.22 2.83 -3.60
C CYS A 128 15.51 3.07 -2.82
N ARG A 129 16.53 3.66 -3.44
CA ARG A 129 17.81 3.98 -2.79
C ARG A 129 17.64 5.02 -1.68
N ALA A 130 17.00 6.15 -1.94
CA ALA A 130 16.76 7.20 -0.95
C ALA A 130 16.03 6.66 0.30
N ARG A 131 15.10 5.72 0.12
CA ARG A 131 14.40 5.08 1.23
C ARG A 131 15.29 4.10 2.00
N LEU A 132 16.16 3.34 1.33
CA LEU A 132 17.15 2.49 1.99
C LEU A 132 18.15 3.34 2.78
N ASP A 133 18.70 4.39 2.16
CA ASP A 133 19.64 5.31 2.80
C ASP A 133 19.02 5.95 4.05
N HIS A 134 17.74 6.35 3.98
CA HIS A 134 17.01 6.87 5.13
C HIS A 134 16.77 5.83 6.24
N LEU A 135 16.58 4.56 5.90
CA LEU A 135 16.46 3.48 6.90
C LEU A 135 17.82 3.15 7.54
N GLU A 136 18.91 3.27 6.78
CA GLU A 136 20.28 3.06 7.27
C GLU A 136 20.79 4.24 8.10
N SER A 137 20.29 5.46 7.87
CA SER A 137 20.70 6.68 8.58
C SER A 137 20.19 6.76 10.04
N VAL A 138 19.62 5.68 10.58
CA VAL A 138 19.13 5.65 11.97
C VAL A 138 20.32 5.56 12.92
N ASP A 139 20.55 6.65 13.65
CA ASP A 139 21.58 6.73 14.68
C ASP A 139 21.01 7.32 15.99
N ALA A 140 21.63 7.00 17.13
CA ALA A 140 21.24 7.48 18.45
C ALA A 140 21.30 9.00 18.57
N GLU A 141 22.23 9.65 17.85
CA GLU A 141 22.40 11.11 17.84
C GLU A 141 21.33 11.82 16.98
N ASN A 142 20.94 11.21 15.85
CA ASN A 142 20.00 11.80 14.88
C ASN A 142 18.54 11.28 15.02
N LEU A 143 18.24 10.56 16.10
CA LEU A 143 16.97 9.87 16.28
C LEU A 143 15.75 10.81 16.26
N SER A 144 15.89 12.03 16.78
CA SER A 144 14.81 13.02 16.81
C SER A 144 14.43 13.49 15.39
N GLU A 145 15.44 13.82 14.58
CA GLU A 145 15.24 14.25 13.20
C GLU A 145 14.69 13.12 12.34
N TRP A 146 15.22 11.91 12.50
CA TRP A 146 14.72 10.73 11.81
C TRP A 146 13.24 10.47 12.13
N ASN A 147 12.85 10.56 13.40
CA ASN A 147 11.45 10.42 13.82
C ASN A 147 10.56 11.54 13.26
N ASN A 148 11.07 12.76 13.13
CA ASN A 148 10.35 13.87 12.51
C ASN A 148 10.05 13.58 11.03
N VAL A 149 11.05 13.10 10.29
CA VAL A 149 10.90 12.69 8.87
C VAL A 149 9.90 11.53 8.76
N ARG A 150 10.01 10.52 9.63
CA ARG A 150 9.07 9.39 9.70
C ARG A 150 7.63 9.87 9.91
N LEU A 151 7.42 10.77 10.87
CA LEU A 151 6.09 11.33 11.16
C LEU A 151 5.53 12.09 9.95
N LYS A 152 6.33 12.96 9.34
CA LYS A 152 5.92 13.70 8.13
C LYS A 152 5.52 12.76 7.00
N ARG A 153 6.29 11.68 6.78
CA ARG A 153 5.92 10.63 5.82
C ARG A 153 4.58 9.98 6.13
N ILE A 154 4.35 9.61 7.39
CA ILE A 154 3.07 9.02 7.84
C ILE A 154 1.90 10.00 7.63
N LEU A 155 2.12 11.29 7.90
CA LEU A 155 1.12 12.34 7.66
C LEU A 155 0.82 12.50 6.16
N VAL A 156 1.83 12.47 5.30
CA VAL A 156 1.64 12.51 3.84
C VAL A 156 0.82 11.31 3.37
N ASP A 157 1.14 10.08 3.79
CA ASP A 157 0.34 8.88 3.47
C ASP A 157 -1.13 9.05 3.92
N TYR A 158 -1.35 9.52 5.15
CA TYR A 158 -2.69 9.78 5.66
C TYR A 158 -3.44 10.80 4.80
N MET A 159 -2.82 11.94 4.51
CA MET A 159 -3.43 12.99 3.69
C MET A 159 -3.80 12.48 2.30
N LEU A 160 -2.93 11.69 1.65
CA LEU A 160 -3.21 11.09 0.35
C LEU A 160 -4.41 10.13 0.40
N ARG A 161 -4.53 9.30 1.44
CA ARG A 161 -5.67 8.40 1.65
C ARG A 161 -6.99 9.15 1.90
N MET A 162 -6.91 10.28 2.59
CA MET A 162 -8.06 11.14 2.89
C MET A 162 -8.38 12.14 1.77
N SER A 163 -7.72 12.02 0.60
CA SER A 163 -7.90 12.88 -0.57
C SER A 163 -7.41 14.34 -0.40
N TYR A 164 -6.55 14.63 0.58
CA TYR A 164 -5.91 15.94 0.79
C TYR A 164 -4.60 16.07 0.00
N TYR A 165 -4.68 15.92 -1.33
CA TYR A 165 -3.50 15.82 -2.21
C TYR A 165 -2.62 17.07 -2.22
N ASP A 166 -3.22 18.27 -2.29
CA ASP A 166 -2.46 19.53 -2.37
C ASP A 166 -1.69 19.79 -1.08
N THR A 167 -2.29 19.50 0.06
CA THR A 167 -1.65 19.61 1.38
C THR A 167 -0.52 18.59 1.52
N ALA A 168 -0.75 17.35 1.08
CA ALA A 168 0.27 16.29 1.08
C ALA A 168 1.49 16.70 0.24
N MET A 169 1.25 17.27 -0.94
CA MET A 169 2.30 17.75 -1.85
C MET A 169 3.11 18.89 -1.22
N LYS A 170 2.43 19.91 -0.67
CA LYS A 170 3.11 21.02 0.02
C LYS A 170 3.93 20.56 1.23
N LEU A 171 3.44 19.60 2.00
CA LEU A 171 4.19 19.04 3.13
C LEU A 171 5.44 18.29 2.66
N ALA A 172 5.31 17.51 1.59
CA ALA A 172 6.44 16.78 1.01
C ALA A 172 7.52 17.72 0.46
N GLU A 173 7.12 18.79 -0.24
CA GLU A 173 8.02 19.80 -0.80
C GLU A 173 8.72 20.63 0.27
N SER A 174 7.97 21.19 1.22
CA SER A 174 8.53 22.00 2.30
C SER A 174 9.46 21.23 3.23
N SER A 175 9.30 19.90 3.30
CA SER A 175 10.15 19.03 4.10
C SER A 175 11.23 18.30 3.30
N ASN A 176 11.29 18.50 1.98
CA ASN A 176 12.20 17.81 1.07
C ASN A 176 12.17 16.27 1.20
N ILE A 177 10.98 15.68 1.26
CA ILE A 177 10.76 14.23 1.44
C ILE A 177 10.05 13.57 0.25
N GLN A 178 10.04 14.21 -0.93
CA GLN A 178 9.31 13.74 -2.12
C GLN A 178 9.73 12.31 -2.53
N ASP A 179 11.01 11.95 -2.38
CA ASP A 179 11.52 10.62 -2.70
C ASP A 179 11.11 9.54 -1.67
N LEU A 180 10.67 9.97 -0.48
CA LEU A 180 10.27 9.10 0.63
C LEU A 180 8.75 8.84 0.67
N VAL A 181 7.98 9.46 -0.22
CA VAL A 181 6.51 9.38 -0.26
C VAL A 181 6.00 8.93 -1.63
N ASP A 182 4.76 8.44 -1.68
CA ASP A 182 4.20 7.77 -2.86
C ASP A 182 3.13 8.62 -3.58
N ILE A 183 3.33 9.94 -3.67
CA ILE A 183 2.32 10.89 -4.19
C ILE A 183 1.79 10.48 -5.57
N ASP A 184 2.68 10.16 -6.52
CA ASP A 184 2.28 9.81 -7.90
C ASP A 184 1.37 8.59 -7.95
N VAL A 185 1.64 7.60 -7.09
CA VAL A 185 0.87 6.35 -7.00
C VAL A 185 -0.56 6.63 -6.54
N PHE A 186 -0.70 7.53 -5.56
CA PHE A 186 -2.01 7.96 -5.08
C PHE A 186 -2.72 8.89 -6.07
N GLN A 187 -2.01 9.66 -6.90
CA GLN A 187 -2.62 10.43 -7.99
C GLN A 187 -3.16 9.53 -9.10
N GLU A 188 -2.48 8.44 -9.44
CA GLU A 188 -3.02 7.42 -10.37
C GLU A 188 -4.31 6.80 -9.81
N ALA A 189 -4.31 6.44 -8.51
CA ALA A 189 -5.50 5.94 -7.84
C ALA A 189 -6.63 6.96 -7.80
N LYS A 190 -6.31 8.25 -7.59
CA LYS A 190 -7.29 9.35 -7.59
C LYS A 190 -8.07 9.39 -8.91
N LYS A 191 -7.40 9.26 -10.07
CA LYS A 191 -8.07 9.26 -11.38
C LYS A 191 -9.14 8.18 -11.47
N VAL A 192 -8.87 6.99 -10.93
CA VAL A 192 -9.84 5.88 -10.90
C VAL A 192 -10.98 6.17 -9.91
N ILE A 193 -10.66 6.68 -8.71
CA ILE A 193 -11.66 7.02 -7.69
C ILE A 193 -12.61 8.12 -8.20
N ASP A 194 -12.07 9.18 -8.81
CA ASP A 194 -12.86 10.28 -9.35
C ASP A 194 -13.75 9.82 -10.50
N ALA A 195 -13.23 8.95 -11.39
CA ALA A 195 -14.04 8.34 -12.45
C ALA A 195 -15.19 7.50 -11.89
N LEU A 196 -14.94 6.66 -10.88
CA LEU A 196 -15.99 5.87 -10.24
C LEU A 196 -17.04 6.76 -9.54
N ARG A 197 -16.64 7.86 -8.91
CA ARG A 197 -17.56 8.85 -8.34
C ARG A 197 -18.41 9.53 -9.41
N ASN A 198 -17.86 9.73 -10.60
CA ASN A 198 -18.55 10.24 -11.77
C ASN A 198 -19.34 9.17 -12.54
N GLN A 199 -19.48 7.96 -11.98
CA GLN A 199 -20.20 6.83 -12.58
C GLN A 199 -19.58 6.29 -13.87
N GLU A 200 -18.26 6.43 -14.00
CA GLU A 200 -17.49 5.92 -15.13
C GLU A 200 -16.62 4.73 -14.72
N VAL A 201 -16.91 3.55 -15.29
CA VAL A 201 -16.12 2.32 -15.01
C VAL A 201 -14.85 2.19 -15.86
N GLY A 202 -14.71 2.99 -16.93
CA GLY A 202 -13.64 2.84 -17.93
C GLY A 202 -12.23 2.81 -17.32
N PRO A 203 -11.83 3.84 -16.55
CA PRO A 203 -10.53 3.88 -15.89
C PRO A 203 -10.29 2.72 -14.90
N ALA A 204 -11.33 2.30 -14.18
CA ALA A 204 -11.24 1.18 -13.24
C ALA A 204 -11.03 -0.16 -13.97
N LEU A 205 -11.71 -0.36 -15.11
CA LEU A 205 -11.53 -1.54 -15.95
C LEU A 205 -10.14 -1.58 -16.61
N ALA A 206 -9.62 -0.43 -17.05
CA ALA A 206 -8.26 -0.33 -17.54
C ALA A 206 -7.24 -0.74 -16.46
N TRP A 207 -7.45 -0.26 -15.22
CA TRP A 207 -6.65 -0.66 -14.07
C TRP A 207 -6.72 -2.18 -13.80
N CYS A 208 -7.90 -2.80 -13.96
CA CYS A 208 -8.04 -4.26 -13.84
C CYS A 208 -7.22 -5.01 -14.91
N VAL A 209 -7.21 -4.52 -16.15
CA VAL A 209 -6.42 -5.12 -17.24
C VAL A 209 -4.93 -5.04 -16.95
N ASP A 210 -4.45 -3.86 -16.53
CA ASP A 210 -3.04 -3.63 -16.20
C ASP A 210 -2.54 -4.54 -15.07
N ASN A 211 -3.44 -4.88 -14.13
CA ASN A 211 -3.13 -5.65 -12.92
C ASN A 211 -3.68 -7.09 -12.94
N LYS A 212 -4.15 -7.57 -14.11
CA LYS A 212 -4.90 -8.84 -14.26
C LYS A 212 -4.23 -10.05 -13.60
N SER A 213 -2.92 -10.21 -13.78
CA SER A 213 -2.19 -11.37 -13.24
C SER A 213 -2.16 -11.37 -11.71
N ARG A 214 -2.14 -10.18 -11.08
CA ARG A 214 -2.12 -10.01 -9.63
C ARG A 214 -3.51 -10.18 -9.04
N LEU A 215 -4.52 -9.59 -9.68
CA LEU A 215 -5.92 -9.72 -9.30
C LEU A 215 -6.41 -11.17 -9.41
N LYS A 216 -5.94 -11.92 -10.41
CA LYS A 216 -6.22 -13.35 -10.54
C LYS A 216 -5.60 -14.16 -9.40
N LYS A 217 -4.38 -13.83 -8.96
CA LYS A 217 -3.72 -14.50 -7.83
C LYS A 217 -4.43 -14.23 -6.51
N SER A 218 -4.93 -13.01 -6.29
CA SER A 218 -5.73 -12.65 -5.10
C SER A 218 -7.19 -13.09 -5.19
N LYS A 219 -7.63 -13.71 -6.31
CA LYS A 219 -9.03 -14.09 -6.58
C LYS A 219 -9.99 -12.89 -6.41
N SER A 220 -9.55 -11.70 -6.79
CA SER A 220 -10.37 -10.48 -6.67
C SER A 220 -11.63 -10.58 -7.52
N LYS A 221 -12.76 -10.10 -6.97
CA LYS A 221 -14.04 -9.97 -7.66
C LYS A 221 -14.27 -8.58 -8.24
N PHE A 222 -13.29 -7.68 -8.14
CA PHE A 222 -13.49 -6.26 -8.46
C PHE A 222 -13.86 -6.04 -9.93
N GLU A 223 -13.18 -6.70 -10.88
CA GLU A 223 -13.54 -6.62 -12.30
C GLU A 223 -14.98 -7.09 -12.54
N PHE A 224 -15.40 -8.18 -11.90
CA PHE A 224 -16.76 -8.69 -12.04
C PHE A 224 -17.79 -7.68 -11.52
N GLN A 225 -17.55 -7.06 -10.36
CA GLN A 225 -18.45 -6.05 -9.80
C GLN A 225 -18.57 -4.81 -10.70
N LEU A 226 -17.46 -4.33 -11.30
CA LEU A 226 -17.49 -3.23 -12.27
C LEU A 226 -18.34 -3.58 -13.50
N ARG A 227 -18.19 -4.80 -14.03
CA ARG A 227 -18.96 -5.27 -15.20
C ARG A 227 -20.44 -5.41 -14.88
N LEU A 228 -20.80 -5.82 -13.66
CA LEU A 228 -22.19 -5.83 -13.21
C LEU A 228 -22.76 -4.41 -13.13
N GLN A 229 -22.01 -3.45 -12.57
CA GLN A 229 -22.47 -2.07 -12.48
C GLN A 229 -22.67 -1.45 -13.87
N GLU A 230 -21.73 -1.66 -14.80
CA GLU A 230 -21.85 -1.18 -16.19
C GLU A 230 -23.10 -1.75 -16.87
N PHE A 231 -23.41 -3.03 -16.65
CA PHE A 231 -24.66 -3.63 -17.12
C PHE A 231 -25.89 -2.96 -16.49
N ILE A 232 -25.89 -2.71 -15.18
CA ILE A 232 -27.01 -2.05 -14.48
C ILE A 232 -27.24 -0.65 -15.05
N GLU A 233 -26.19 0.11 -15.36
CA GLU A 233 -26.32 1.42 -15.99
C GLU A 233 -26.87 1.34 -17.42
N LEU A 234 -26.50 0.32 -18.21
CA LEU A 234 -27.12 0.08 -19.52
C LEU A 234 -28.62 -0.21 -19.41
N VAL A 235 -29.03 -0.94 -18.36
CA VAL A 235 -30.45 -1.20 -18.07
C VAL A 235 -31.16 0.07 -17.60
N ARG A 236 -30.51 0.90 -16.76
CA ARG A 236 -31.05 2.19 -16.31
C ARG A 236 -31.28 3.14 -17.49
N ALA A 237 -30.41 3.13 -18.50
CA ALA A 237 -30.55 3.91 -19.73
C ALA A 237 -31.58 3.34 -20.73
N GLU A 238 -32.37 2.34 -20.33
CA GLU A 238 -33.38 1.65 -21.16
C GLU A 238 -32.83 1.02 -22.45
N ASN A 239 -31.52 0.77 -22.51
CA ASN A 239 -30.86 0.22 -23.68
C ASN A 239 -30.73 -1.31 -23.60
N HIS A 240 -31.88 -1.99 -23.52
CA HIS A 240 -31.96 -3.43 -23.24
C HIS A 240 -31.18 -4.29 -24.23
N MET A 241 -31.22 -3.95 -25.51
CA MET A 241 -30.51 -4.70 -26.55
C MET A 241 -28.99 -4.62 -26.36
N ARG A 242 -28.44 -3.44 -26.05
CA ARG A 242 -27.01 -3.29 -25.72
C ARG A 242 -26.67 -4.00 -24.42
N ALA A 243 -27.51 -3.93 -23.40
CA ALA A 243 -27.30 -4.62 -22.12
C ALA A 243 -27.18 -6.15 -22.32
N ILE A 244 -28.07 -6.75 -23.12
CA ILE A 244 -28.04 -8.19 -23.42
C ILE A 244 -26.76 -8.57 -24.19
N LEU A 245 -26.39 -7.80 -25.21
CA LEU A 245 -25.17 -8.04 -25.97
C LEU A 245 -23.92 -7.92 -25.07
N TYR A 246 -23.90 -6.91 -24.21
CA TYR A 246 -22.86 -6.68 -23.22
C TYR A 246 -22.73 -7.86 -22.25
N ALA A 247 -23.85 -8.34 -21.69
CA ALA A 247 -23.86 -9.46 -20.76
C ALA A 247 -23.32 -10.74 -21.41
N ARG A 248 -23.69 -11.02 -22.67
CA ARG A 248 -23.15 -12.18 -23.42
C ARG A 248 -21.65 -12.07 -23.63
N ARG A 249 -21.14 -10.88 -23.94
CA ARG A 249 -19.72 -10.66 -24.23
C ARG A 249 -18.86 -10.67 -22.97
N HIS A 250 -19.28 -9.92 -21.96
CA HIS A 250 -18.47 -9.65 -20.78
C HIS A 250 -18.85 -10.54 -19.62
N LEU A 251 -20.14 -10.78 -19.35
CA LEU A 251 -20.57 -11.47 -18.13
C LEU A 251 -20.59 -13.01 -18.23
N ALA A 252 -20.70 -13.57 -19.44
CA ALA A 252 -20.77 -15.01 -19.67
C ALA A 252 -19.60 -15.83 -19.06
N PRO A 253 -18.32 -15.38 -19.10
CA PRO A 253 -17.21 -16.10 -18.47
C PRO A 253 -17.36 -16.34 -16.96
N TRP A 254 -18.14 -15.51 -16.26
CA TRP A 254 -18.40 -15.64 -14.82
C TRP A 254 -19.63 -16.49 -14.49
N GLY A 255 -20.35 -16.97 -15.51
CA GLY A 255 -21.56 -17.80 -15.32
C GLY A 255 -21.30 -19.07 -14.53
N ALA A 256 -20.13 -19.69 -14.67
CA ALA A 256 -19.78 -20.91 -13.94
C ALA A 256 -19.54 -20.66 -12.42
N THR A 257 -19.06 -19.48 -12.03
CA THR A 257 -18.63 -19.19 -10.65
C THR A 257 -19.58 -18.27 -9.88
N HIS A 258 -20.34 -17.41 -10.57
CA HIS A 258 -21.14 -16.34 -9.98
C HIS A 258 -22.59 -16.30 -10.48
N LEU A 259 -23.15 -17.43 -10.91
CA LEU A 259 -24.47 -17.52 -11.53
C LEU A 259 -25.59 -16.84 -10.72
N LYS A 260 -25.64 -17.03 -9.40
CA LYS A 260 -26.71 -16.46 -8.55
C LYS A 260 -26.71 -14.93 -8.57
N GLU A 261 -25.52 -14.34 -8.55
CA GLU A 261 -25.35 -12.88 -8.59
C GLU A 261 -25.68 -12.34 -9.97
N LEU A 262 -25.24 -13.06 -11.01
CA LEU A 262 -25.61 -12.76 -12.39
C LEU A 262 -27.12 -12.81 -12.60
N GLN A 263 -27.82 -13.84 -12.14
CA GLN A 263 -29.27 -13.97 -12.24
C GLN A 263 -29.99 -12.82 -11.53
N ARG A 264 -29.51 -12.40 -10.35
CA ARG A 264 -30.06 -11.26 -9.62
C ARG A 264 -29.93 -9.97 -10.42
N VAL A 265 -28.79 -9.75 -11.06
CA VAL A 265 -28.55 -8.56 -11.90
C VAL A 265 -29.32 -8.65 -13.22
N MET A 266 -29.39 -9.81 -13.86
CA MET A 266 -30.19 -10.00 -15.08
C MET A 266 -31.68 -9.76 -14.86
N ALA A 267 -32.19 -10.00 -13.65
CA ALA A 267 -33.57 -9.70 -13.28
C ALA A 267 -33.89 -8.19 -13.34
N THR A 268 -32.90 -7.30 -13.33
CA THR A 268 -33.14 -5.85 -13.50
C THR A 268 -33.67 -5.49 -14.89
N LEU A 269 -33.54 -6.39 -15.88
CA LEU A 269 -34.21 -6.24 -17.18
C LEU A 269 -35.75 -6.25 -17.05
N ALA A 270 -36.27 -6.99 -16.07
CA ALA A 270 -37.70 -7.01 -15.75
C ALA A 270 -38.06 -5.98 -14.67
N PHE A 271 -37.23 -5.87 -13.62
CA PHE A 271 -37.39 -4.91 -12.52
C PHE A 271 -36.54 -3.66 -12.77
N ARG A 272 -37.11 -2.67 -13.46
CA ARG A 272 -36.45 -1.41 -13.83
C ARG A 272 -36.04 -0.55 -12.63
N SER A 273 -35.33 0.54 -12.91
CA SER A 273 -34.84 1.51 -11.92
C SER A 273 -35.95 2.13 -11.03
N ASN A 274 -37.19 2.20 -11.51
CA ASN A 274 -38.36 2.68 -10.75
C ASN A 274 -39.09 1.58 -9.95
N THR A 275 -38.50 0.40 -9.81
CA THR A 275 -39.14 -0.73 -9.12
C THR A 275 -39.44 -0.45 -7.64
N GLY A 276 -40.64 -0.85 -7.20
CA GLY A 276 -41.00 -0.88 -5.78
C GLY A 276 -40.38 -2.06 -5.00
N CYS A 277 -39.77 -3.03 -5.70
CA CYS A 277 -39.16 -4.19 -5.07
C CYS A 277 -37.80 -3.82 -4.46
N ALA A 278 -37.74 -3.75 -3.12
CA ALA A 278 -36.53 -3.39 -2.38
C ALA A 278 -35.29 -4.22 -2.78
N LYS A 279 -35.47 -5.51 -3.07
CA LYS A 279 -34.37 -6.43 -3.45
C LYS A 279 -33.57 -5.97 -4.67
N TYR A 280 -34.26 -5.36 -5.65
CA TYR A 280 -33.66 -4.89 -6.90
C TYR A 280 -33.43 -3.38 -6.90
N LYS A 281 -34.22 -2.61 -6.14
CA LYS A 281 -34.04 -1.17 -5.97
C LYS A 281 -32.64 -0.83 -5.47
N VAL A 282 -32.12 -1.59 -4.50
CA VAL A 282 -30.76 -1.41 -3.93
C VAL A 282 -29.65 -1.46 -4.99
N LEU A 283 -29.83 -2.23 -6.07
CA LEU A 283 -28.84 -2.33 -7.16
C LEU A 283 -28.72 -1.04 -7.97
N PHE A 284 -29.76 -0.20 -7.96
CA PHE A 284 -29.79 1.08 -8.65
C PHE A 284 -29.47 2.25 -7.70
N GLU A 285 -29.07 2.02 -6.45
CA GLU A 285 -28.75 3.11 -5.53
C GLU A 285 -27.36 3.70 -5.84
N PRO A 286 -27.17 5.02 -5.69
CA PRO A 286 -25.85 5.65 -5.85
C PRO A 286 -24.78 5.05 -4.93
N LYS A 287 -25.18 4.52 -3.77
CA LYS A 287 -24.30 3.83 -2.81
C LYS A 287 -23.52 2.65 -3.40
N GLN A 288 -23.98 2.08 -4.52
CA GLN A 288 -23.21 1.04 -5.22
C GLN A 288 -21.87 1.59 -5.74
N TRP A 289 -21.81 2.85 -6.14
CA TRP A 289 -20.57 3.50 -6.57
C TRP A 289 -19.62 3.73 -5.40
N ASP A 290 -20.13 4.14 -4.23
CA ASP A 290 -19.32 4.25 -3.01
C ASP A 290 -18.71 2.90 -2.63
N PHE A 291 -19.50 1.82 -2.72
CA PHE A 291 -19.00 0.47 -2.51
C PHE A 291 -17.90 0.09 -3.50
N LEU A 292 -18.03 0.42 -4.79
CA LEU A 292 -17.00 0.17 -5.79
C LEU A 292 -15.72 0.98 -5.52
N VAL A 293 -15.85 2.23 -5.06
CA VAL A 293 -14.71 3.06 -4.64
C VAL A 293 -13.98 2.41 -3.47
N ASP A 294 -14.70 1.91 -2.47
CA ASP A 294 -14.09 1.26 -1.31
C ASP A 294 -13.46 -0.08 -1.67
N GLN A 295 -14.11 -0.87 -2.54
CA GLN A 295 -13.50 -2.09 -3.09
C GLN A 295 -12.22 -1.77 -3.88
N PHE A 296 -12.22 -0.71 -4.69
CA PHE A 296 -11.03 -0.26 -5.40
C PHE A 296 -9.90 0.11 -4.43
N LYS A 297 -10.19 0.91 -3.39
CA LYS A 297 -9.20 1.29 -2.38
C LYS A 297 -8.59 0.06 -1.68
N GLN A 298 -9.41 -0.94 -1.35
CA GLN A 298 -8.95 -2.18 -0.73
C GLN A 298 -8.03 -2.97 -1.68
N GLU A 299 -8.44 -3.16 -2.94
CA GLU A 299 -7.61 -3.85 -3.94
C GLU A 299 -6.32 -3.09 -4.24
N PHE A 300 -6.38 -1.76 -4.31
CA PHE A 300 -5.22 -0.89 -4.48
C PHE A 300 -4.23 -1.08 -3.32
N CYS A 301 -4.67 -0.97 -2.07
CA CYS A 301 -3.81 -1.18 -0.90
C CYS A 301 -3.19 -2.58 -0.90
N ARG A 302 -4.01 -3.61 -1.13
CA ARG A 302 -3.55 -5.00 -1.21
C ARG A 302 -2.52 -5.21 -2.31
N LEU A 303 -2.73 -4.59 -3.47
CA LEU A 303 -1.84 -4.70 -4.61
C LEU A 303 -0.47 -4.10 -4.31
N TYR A 304 -0.40 -2.93 -3.67
CA TYR A 304 0.87 -2.30 -3.32
C TYR A 304 1.46 -2.78 -1.99
N GLY A 305 0.80 -3.73 -1.30
CA GLY A 305 1.24 -4.24 -0.01
C GLY A 305 1.17 -3.18 1.09
N MET A 306 0.22 -2.26 0.97
CA MET A 306 -0.07 -1.21 1.94
C MET A 306 -1.11 -1.70 2.95
N THR A 307 -1.09 -1.10 4.13
CA THR A 307 -2.17 -1.31 5.12
C THR A 307 -3.49 -0.74 4.59
N LEU A 308 -4.62 -1.36 4.98
CA LEU A 308 -5.94 -0.84 4.67
C LEU A 308 -6.22 0.43 5.48
N GLU A 309 -5.93 0.38 6.78
CA GLU A 309 -5.98 1.54 7.64
C GLU A 309 -4.71 2.40 7.48
N PRO A 310 -4.83 3.73 7.45
CA PRO A 310 -3.66 4.61 7.44
C PRO A 310 -2.73 4.34 8.63
N LEU A 311 -1.42 4.37 8.40
CA LEU A 311 -0.42 4.15 9.46
C LEU A 311 -0.61 5.09 10.66
N LEU A 312 -1.03 6.34 10.41
CA LEU A 312 -1.31 7.31 11.47
C LEU A 312 -2.35 6.78 12.47
N ASN A 313 -3.42 6.14 11.99
CA ASN A 313 -4.47 5.60 12.84
C ASN A 313 -3.93 4.44 13.69
N ILE A 314 -3.15 3.55 13.07
CA ILE A 314 -2.54 2.40 13.74
C ILE A 314 -1.60 2.87 14.87
N TYR A 315 -0.71 3.81 14.58
CA TYR A 315 0.20 4.37 15.59
C TYR A 315 -0.53 5.14 16.68
N LEU A 316 -1.57 5.91 16.33
CA LEU A 316 -2.37 6.64 17.30
C LEU A 316 -3.11 5.68 18.25
N GLN A 317 -3.73 4.63 17.71
CA GLN A 317 -4.39 3.59 18.52
C GLN A 317 -3.38 2.88 19.43
N ALA A 318 -2.22 2.48 18.90
CA ALA A 318 -1.17 1.85 19.69
C ALA A 318 -0.67 2.78 20.83
N GLY A 319 -0.46 4.06 20.52
CA GLY A 319 -0.06 5.08 21.49
C GLY A 319 -1.11 5.30 22.58
N LEU A 320 -2.39 5.43 22.20
CA LEU A 320 -3.50 5.56 23.15
C LEU A 320 -3.63 4.31 24.05
N SER A 321 -3.46 3.11 23.49
CA SER A 321 -3.47 1.87 24.27
C SER A 321 -2.30 1.81 25.26
N ALA A 322 -1.10 2.24 24.88
CA ALA A 322 0.05 2.31 25.77
C ALA A 322 -0.12 3.35 26.90
N LEU A 323 -0.82 4.45 26.64
CA LEU A 323 -1.18 5.44 27.67
C LEU A 323 -2.29 4.95 28.60
N LYS A 324 -3.19 4.10 28.10
CA LYS A 324 -4.32 3.56 28.88
C LYS A 324 -3.91 2.40 29.79
N THR A 325 -2.80 1.73 29.51
CA THR A 325 -2.23 0.74 30.43
C THR A 325 -1.70 1.44 31.68
N PRO A 326 -2.23 1.16 32.88
CA PRO A 326 -1.68 1.73 34.11
C PRO A 326 -0.22 1.30 34.23
N TYR A 327 0.68 2.29 34.35
CA TYR A 327 2.05 2.07 34.79
C TYR A 327 2.00 1.16 36.03
N PRO A 328 2.67 -0.01 36.06
CA PRO A 328 2.77 -0.79 37.28
C PRO A 328 3.76 -0.08 38.21
N TYR A 329 3.32 0.97 38.87
CA TYR A 329 3.96 1.46 40.07
C TYR A 329 3.42 0.62 41.23
N ARG A 330 3.89 -0.63 41.33
CA ARG A 330 3.98 -1.50 42.52
C ARG A 330 4.07 -2.96 42.09
N ASP A 331 5.20 -3.56 42.43
CA ASP A 331 5.37 -4.95 42.86
C ASP A 331 4.59 -6.02 42.10
N CYS A 332 5.16 -6.55 41.03
CA CYS A 332 4.91 -7.94 40.70
C CYS A 332 6.09 -8.57 39.95
N HIS A 333 6.75 -9.48 40.67
CA HIS A 333 7.64 -10.47 40.07
C HIS A 333 6.89 -11.25 38.98
N SER A 334 7.54 -11.34 37.82
CA SER A 334 7.33 -12.35 36.77
C SER A 334 5.88 -12.62 36.35
N LEU A 335 5.41 -11.96 35.29
CA LEU A 335 4.53 -12.56 34.27
C LEU A 335 4.55 -11.70 32.98
N THR A 336 5.45 -12.13 32.09
CA THR A 336 5.50 -11.97 30.63
C THR A 336 4.55 -10.97 29.94
N ALA A 337 5.12 -9.83 29.53
CA ALA A 337 4.55 -8.83 28.63
C ALA A 337 4.39 -9.29 27.15
N TYR A 338 4.31 -10.60 26.89
CA TYR A 338 4.35 -11.16 25.53
C TYR A 338 2.98 -11.43 24.89
N GLY A 339 1.87 -11.15 25.57
CA GLY A 339 0.53 -11.56 25.12
C GLY A 339 -0.17 -10.65 24.10
N PHE A 340 0.12 -9.36 24.06
CA PHE A 340 -0.76 -8.41 23.35
C PHE A 340 -0.34 -8.05 21.93
N ILE A 341 0.94 -8.20 21.57
CA ILE A 341 1.40 -7.95 20.20
C ILE A 341 1.03 -9.12 19.27
N TYR A 342 0.97 -10.35 19.80
CA TYR A 342 0.70 -11.54 18.98
C TYR A 342 -0.77 -11.68 18.57
N ILE A 343 -1.72 -11.15 19.34
CA ILE A 343 -3.16 -11.26 19.03
C ILE A 343 -3.57 -10.30 17.89
N TYR A 344 -2.93 -9.13 17.77
CA TYR A 344 -3.25 -8.19 16.68
C TYR A 344 -2.57 -8.52 15.34
N LEU A 345 -1.38 -9.13 15.37
CA LEU A 345 -0.66 -9.52 14.14
C LEU A 345 -1.22 -10.77 13.45
N VAL A 346 -1.98 -11.62 14.15
CA VAL A 346 -2.59 -12.84 13.58
C VAL A 346 -3.97 -12.58 12.96
N THR A 347 -4.53 -11.37 13.11
CA THR A 347 -5.89 -11.04 12.63
C THR A 347 -5.90 -10.01 11.47
N LEU A 348 -4.74 -9.68 10.90
CA LEU A 348 -4.57 -8.89 9.67
C LEU A 348 -4.02 -9.78 8.55
#